data_AF-A0A2N9VT54-F1
#
_entry.id   AF-A0A2N9VT54-F1
#
_cell.length_a   1.000
_cell.length_b   1.000
_cell.length_c   1.000
_cell.angle_alpha   90.00
_cell.angle_beta   90.00
_cell.angle_gamma   90.00
#
_symmetry.space_group_name_H-M   'P 1'
#
loop_
_entity.id
_entity.type
_entity.pdbx_description
1 polymer ?
#
loop_
_entity_poly.entity_id
_entity_poly.type
_entity_poly.pdbx_seq_one_letter_code
_entity_poly.pdbx_strand_id
1 'polypeptide(L)'
;MRKFLFWATIIVTGDFWLGSHQKDARRPPPLSVSEPLATPSSASDPPAEQALETDPAANPTQAAPTEPQHAATRLLFVRGKRVALRSGPDKGFTIIDRYDIGREVTLLESQTDWSHVRDNLTRRDGWISSNLLSESKPEETAKRETPPPQKAPPKPKIAMPDIRDTTIIQSIIAQSISVYPGTCACPYNTDRAGRKCGRRSAYNRGGGYAPICFPQDVSKEMISAFRARQ
;
A
#
# COMPACT_ATOMS: atom_id res chain seq x y z
N MET A 1 33.83 -51.13 20.87
CA MET A 1 34.65 -51.95 19.94
C MET A 1 33.83 -53.18 19.51
N ARG A 2 34.02 -53.64 18.25
CA ARG A 2 33.25 -54.63 17.43
C ARG A 2 32.17 -53.95 16.57
N LYS A 3 32.38 -53.58 15.28
CA LYS A 3 32.76 -54.32 14.03
C LYS A 3 31.76 -55.46 13.75
N PHE A 4 31.01 -55.54 12.64
CA PHE A 4 31.38 -55.74 11.22
C PHE A 4 30.16 -55.41 10.30
N LEU A 5 30.31 -54.56 9.28
CA LEU A 5 30.58 -54.80 7.84
C LEU A 5 29.40 -55.31 6.97
N PHE A 6 29.02 -54.42 6.05
CA PHE A 6 28.67 -54.56 4.62
C PHE A 6 27.84 -55.73 4.13
N TRP A 7 26.74 -55.39 3.43
CA TRP A 7 26.47 -55.91 2.09
C TRP A 7 26.17 -54.74 1.14
N ALA A 8 26.79 -54.79 -0.04
CA ALA A 8 26.84 -53.74 -1.04
C ALA A 8 26.01 -54.13 -2.27
N THR A 9 25.45 -53.11 -2.96
CA THR A 9 25.38 -52.93 -4.45
C THR A 9 24.74 -54.02 -5.32
N ILE A 10 24.04 -53.82 -6.44
CA ILE A 10 23.73 -52.74 -7.42
C ILE A 10 22.60 -53.36 -8.31
N ILE A 11 21.80 -52.58 -9.03
CA ILE A 11 21.58 -52.70 -10.50
C ILE A 11 20.56 -51.64 -10.95
N VAL A 12 21.04 -50.85 -11.90
CA VAL A 12 20.42 -49.84 -12.74
C VAL A 12 19.61 -50.52 -13.85
N THR A 13 18.41 -50.01 -14.14
CA THR A 13 17.78 -49.84 -15.47
C THR A 13 16.44 -49.13 -15.21
N GLY A 14 15.93 -48.17 -15.97
CA GLY A 14 16.23 -47.64 -17.29
C GLY A 14 14.92 -46.99 -17.77
N ASP A 15 15.04 -45.74 -18.23
CA ASP A 15 14.03 -44.85 -18.84
C ASP A 15 13.08 -45.46 -19.89
N PHE A 16 12.13 -44.60 -20.30
CA PHE A 16 11.29 -44.54 -21.52
C PHE A 16 9.82 -44.92 -21.32
N TRP A 17 8.79 -44.28 -21.90
CA TRP A 17 8.58 -43.10 -22.76
C TRP A 17 7.10 -43.21 -23.17
N LEU A 18 6.29 -42.14 -23.17
CA LEU A 18 5.37 -41.79 -24.28
C LEU A 18 4.61 -40.47 -23.99
N GLY A 19 5.29 -39.37 -24.29
CA GLY A 19 4.63 -38.13 -24.68
C GLY A 19 4.82 -37.94 -26.19
N SER A 20 3.73 -37.71 -26.92
CA SER A 20 3.64 -37.29 -28.33
C SER A 20 2.14 -37.22 -28.67
N HIS A 21 1.59 -36.28 -29.43
CA HIS A 21 1.98 -35.68 -30.71
C HIS A 21 0.98 -34.48 -30.92
N GLN A 22 1.18 -33.39 -31.67
CA GLN A 22 1.57 -33.23 -33.08
C GLN A 22 1.62 -31.68 -33.32
N LYS A 23 2.69 -31.03 -33.82
CA LYS A 23 3.19 -30.88 -35.22
C LYS A 23 2.09 -30.34 -36.16
N ASP A 24 2.23 -29.32 -37.00
CA ASP A 24 3.29 -28.78 -37.89
C ASP A 24 3.00 -27.26 -38.14
N ALA A 25 3.80 -26.38 -38.74
CA ALA A 25 4.74 -26.49 -39.85
C ALA A 25 5.70 -25.27 -39.90
N ARG A 26 6.83 -25.43 -40.57
CA ARG A 26 7.90 -24.43 -40.81
C ARG A 26 7.95 -23.98 -42.29
N ARG A 27 8.19 -22.67 -42.49
CA ARG A 27 9.13 -22.03 -43.46
C ARG A 27 8.83 -22.01 -44.99
N PRO A 28 9.54 -21.18 -45.82
CA PRO A 28 9.83 -19.71 -45.74
C PRO A 28 9.79 -19.05 -47.17
N PRO A 29 10.55 -17.97 -47.56
CA PRO A 29 10.07 -16.83 -48.37
C PRO A 29 10.50 -16.86 -49.87
N PRO A 30 10.22 -15.81 -50.67
CA PRO A 30 11.32 -14.91 -51.04
C PRO A 30 10.95 -13.41 -51.29
N LEU A 31 12.02 -12.62 -51.39
CA LEU A 31 12.15 -11.22 -51.83
C LEU A 31 11.54 -10.96 -53.22
N SER A 32 10.91 -9.79 -53.47
CA SER A 32 11.04 -9.06 -54.75
C SER A 32 10.41 -7.65 -54.74
N VAL A 33 11.28 -6.63 -54.84
CA VAL A 33 11.27 -5.43 -55.70
C VAL A 33 9.92 -4.85 -56.19
N SER A 34 9.67 -3.55 -55.96
CA SER A 34 9.58 -2.49 -57.00
C SER A 34 8.89 -1.21 -56.50
N GLU A 35 9.60 -0.09 -56.59
CA GLU A 35 9.09 1.29 -56.64
C GLU A 35 8.37 1.54 -57.99
N PRO A 36 7.48 2.53 -58.13
CA PRO A 36 7.95 3.75 -58.79
C PRO A 36 7.36 5.10 -58.34
N LEU A 37 8.12 6.12 -58.74
CA LEU A 37 8.03 7.58 -58.74
C LEU A 37 6.69 8.27 -59.08
N ALA A 38 6.59 9.50 -58.52
CA ALA A 38 6.13 10.77 -59.14
C ALA A 38 4.61 10.99 -59.36
N THR A 39 4.00 12.18 -59.29
CA THR A 39 4.32 13.61 -58.95
C THR A 39 2.93 14.33 -58.74
N PRO A 40 2.69 15.65 -58.95
CA PRO A 40 2.43 16.62 -57.87
C PRO A 40 1.08 17.40 -58.01
N SER A 41 0.88 18.35 -57.08
CA SER A 41 0.27 19.68 -57.32
C SER A 41 -1.24 19.92 -57.08
N SER A 42 -1.47 21.00 -56.32
CA SER A 42 -2.44 22.08 -56.58
C SER A 42 -3.83 22.04 -55.95
N ALA A 43 -4.03 22.89 -54.93
CA ALA A 43 -5.03 23.99 -54.91
C ALA A 43 -4.89 24.73 -53.56
N SER A 44 -4.29 25.91 -53.50
CA SER A 44 -4.92 27.24 -53.69
C SER A 44 -5.56 27.81 -52.41
N ASP A 45 -4.81 28.65 -51.71
CA ASP A 45 -5.26 29.83 -50.93
C ASP A 45 -5.77 30.95 -51.88
N PRO A 46 -6.29 32.14 -51.45
CA PRO A 46 -6.87 32.67 -50.18
C PRO A 46 -8.15 33.55 -50.49
N PRO A 47 -8.38 34.78 -49.96
CA PRO A 47 -8.57 35.34 -48.60
C PRO A 47 -9.97 36.01 -48.41
N ALA A 48 -10.37 36.44 -47.20
CA ALA A 48 -11.13 37.68 -46.98
C ALA A 48 -11.39 38.00 -45.50
N GLU A 49 -11.44 39.30 -45.25
CA GLU A 49 -11.40 40.06 -44.01
C GLU A 49 -12.78 40.72 -43.75
N GLN A 50 -12.96 41.31 -42.55
CA GLN A 50 -13.97 42.34 -42.18
C GLN A 50 -15.34 41.83 -41.69
N ALA A 51 -16.06 42.44 -40.74
CA ALA A 51 -15.84 43.46 -39.71
C ALA A 51 -17.11 43.49 -38.80
N LEU A 52 -16.99 44.22 -37.68
CA LEU A 52 -17.95 44.49 -36.59
C LEU A 52 -19.42 44.80 -36.96
N GLU A 53 -20.35 44.59 -35.99
CA GLU A 53 -21.29 45.61 -35.41
C GLU A 53 -22.29 44.98 -34.39
N THR A 54 -22.16 45.29 -33.09
CA THR A 54 -23.03 46.15 -32.20
C THR A 54 -24.25 45.50 -31.51
N ASP A 55 -24.19 45.56 -30.15
CA ASP A 55 -25.20 45.45 -29.06
C ASP A 55 -26.55 46.20 -29.28
N PRO A 56 -27.59 46.20 -28.39
CA PRO A 56 -27.75 45.59 -27.04
C PRO A 56 -29.16 45.00 -26.68
N ALA A 57 -29.25 44.44 -25.45
CA ALA A 57 -30.35 44.55 -24.46
C ALA A 57 -31.36 43.38 -24.23
N ALA A 58 -31.48 43.08 -22.91
CA ALA A 58 -32.61 42.55 -22.13
C ALA A 58 -32.83 41.00 -22.09
N ASN A 59 -32.30 40.23 -21.11
CA ASN A 59 -32.66 40.09 -19.66
C ASN A 59 -33.98 39.28 -19.43
N PRO A 60 -34.28 38.61 -18.27
CA PRO A 60 -33.50 38.18 -17.10
C PRO A 60 -33.72 36.70 -16.67
N THR A 61 -32.96 36.27 -15.64
CA THR A 61 -33.34 35.33 -14.54
C THR A 61 -32.53 34.03 -14.50
N GLN A 62 -31.43 34.07 -13.76
CA GLN A 62 -31.32 33.25 -12.55
C GLN A 62 -30.18 33.74 -11.64
N ALA A 63 -30.61 34.21 -10.46
CA ALA A 63 -29.97 34.15 -9.16
C ALA A 63 -28.46 34.47 -9.06
N ALA A 64 -28.19 35.68 -8.54
CA ALA A 64 -27.12 36.04 -7.62
C ALA A 64 -25.74 35.38 -7.82
N PRO A 65 -24.72 36.15 -8.25
CA PRO A 65 -23.33 35.78 -8.02
C PRO A 65 -23.08 35.71 -6.50
N THR A 66 -23.15 34.50 -5.94
CA THR A 66 -22.63 34.23 -4.60
C THR A 66 -21.14 34.55 -4.65
N GLU A 67 -20.81 35.66 -4.01
CA GLU A 67 -19.49 36.17 -3.66
C GLU A 67 -18.45 35.05 -3.44
N PRO A 68 -17.23 35.15 -4.03
CA PRO A 68 -16.22 34.10 -3.98
C PRO A 68 -15.60 34.00 -2.57
N GLN A 69 -16.29 33.30 -1.66
CA GLN A 69 -15.84 33.05 -0.28
C GLN A 69 -14.71 32.00 -0.16
N HIS A 70 -14.04 31.66 -1.27
CA HIS A 70 -12.91 30.71 -1.30
C HIS A 70 -11.57 31.35 -1.72
N ALA A 71 -11.41 32.67 -1.61
CA ALA A 71 -10.20 33.39 -2.02
C ALA A 71 -8.98 33.24 -1.06
N ALA A 72 -8.84 32.09 -0.38
CA ALA A 72 -7.62 31.77 0.34
C ALA A 72 -6.70 30.94 -0.56
N THR A 73 -5.93 31.64 -1.40
CA THR A 73 -4.89 31.02 -2.21
C THR A 73 -3.81 30.41 -1.30
N ARG A 74 -3.70 29.08 -1.25
CA ARG A 74 -2.72 28.37 -0.40
C ARG A 74 -1.69 27.64 -1.26
N LEU A 75 -0.45 27.61 -0.81
CA LEU A 75 0.59 26.79 -1.46
C LEU A 75 0.48 25.35 -0.98
N LEU A 76 0.39 24.41 -1.93
CA LEU A 76 0.34 22.99 -1.70
C LEU A 76 1.43 22.27 -2.50
N PHE A 77 1.71 21.04 -2.10
CA PHE A 77 2.72 20.18 -2.67
C PHE A 77 2.10 18.83 -3.04
N VAL A 78 2.42 18.36 -4.24
CA VAL A 78 1.97 17.05 -4.71
C VAL A 78 2.72 15.95 -3.93
N ARG A 79 2.00 14.97 -3.36
CA ARG A 79 2.57 13.86 -2.57
C ARG A 79 2.91 12.62 -3.40
N GLY A 80 2.29 12.46 -4.56
CA GLY A 80 2.39 11.26 -5.39
C GLY A 80 3.36 11.40 -6.58
N LYS A 81 3.77 10.28 -7.16
CA LYS A 81 4.50 10.25 -8.43
C LYS A 81 3.51 10.24 -9.60
N ARG A 82 3.75 11.06 -10.62
CA ARG A 82 2.91 11.17 -11.83
C ARG A 82 1.40 11.37 -11.57
N VAL A 83 1.08 12.20 -10.57
CA VAL A 83 -0.29 12.61 -10.23
C VAL A 83 -0.90 13.39 -11.39
N ALA A 84 -2.10 13.02 -11.81
CA ALA A 84 -2.76 13.64 -12.94
C ALA A 84 -3.35 15.01 -12.54
N LEU A 85 -2.99 16.05 -13.29
CA LEU A 85 -3.75 17.29 -13.38
C LEU A 85 -4.83 17.10 -14.43
N ARG A 86 -6.09 17.28 -14.05
CA ARG A 86 -7.25 17.04 -14.93
C ARG A 86 -7.99 18.33 -15.27
N SER A 87 -8.75 18.32 -16.35
CA SER A 87 -9.59 19.46 -16.73
C SER A 87 -10.84 19.66 -15.85
N GLY A 88 -11.21 18.68 -15.00
CA GLY A 88 -12.37 18.75 -14.13
C GLY A 88 -12.23 17.91 -12.86
N PRO A 89 -13.10 18.14 -11.84
CA PRO A 89 -13.07 17.48 -10.53
C PRO A 89 -13.65 16.05 -10.57
N ASP A 90 -13.18 15.23 -11.52
CA ASP A 90 -13.53 13.82 -11.57
C ASP A 90 -12.45 12.99 -12.30
N LYS A 91 -12.49 11.66 -12.13
CA LYS A 91 -11.57 10.72 -12.78
C LYS A 91 -11.85 10.54 -14.28
N GLY A 92 -13.02 10.91 -14.78
CA GLY A 92 -13.41 10.84 -16.18
C GLY A 92 -12.84 11.96 -17.05
N PHE A 93 -12.41 13.08 -16.47
CA PHE A 93 -11.88 14.22 -17.22
C PHE A 93 -10.47 13.95 -17.77
N THR A 94 -10.16 14.56 -18.92
CA THR A 94 -8.88 14.44 -19.60
C THR A 94 -7.73 14.91 -18.72
N ILE A 95 -6.60 14.20 -18.79
CA ILE A 95 -5.37 14.55 -18.09
C ILE A 95 -4.63 15.59 -18.94
N ILE A 96 -4.50 16.80 -18.40
CA ILE A 96 -3.78 17.91 -19.02
C ILE A 96 -2.27 17.74 -18.80
N ASP A 97 -1.88 17.32 -17.60
CA ASP A 97 -0.47 17.17 -17.22
C ASP A 97 -0.30 16.13 -16.11
N ARG A 98 0.96 15.78 -15.81
CA ARG A 98 1.31 14.86 -14.72
C ARG A 98 2.42 15.44 -13.87
N TYR A 99 2.18 15.53 -12.57
CA TYR A 99 3.12 16.09 -11.61
C TYR A 99 3.75 15.03 -10.73
N ASP A 100 5.03 15.19 -10.48
CA ASP A 100 5.77 14.38 -9.54
C ASP A 100 5.72 14.94 -8.13
N ILE A 101 6.22 14.13 -7.20
CA ILE A 101 6.26 14.46 -5.78
C ILE A 101 7.04 15.75 -5.54
N GLY A 102 6.55 16.57 -4.61
CA GLY A 102 7.17 17.84 -4.24
C GLY A 102 6.91 18.97 -5.23
N ARG A 103 6.14 18.72 -6.30
CA ARG A 103 5.70 19.79 -7.18
C ARG A 103 4.83 20.79 -6.41
N GLU A 104 5.26 22.04 -6.41
CA GLU A 104 4.53 23.15 -5.80
C GLU A 104 3.40 23.60 -6.74
N VAL A 105 2.20 23.72 -6.17
CA VAL A 105 0.99 24.18 -6.83
C VAL A 105 0.21 25.09 -5.89
N THR A 106 -0.49 26.05 -6.48
CA THR A 106 -1.27 27.04 -5.80
C THR A 106 -2.74 26.61 -5.76
N LEU A 107 -3.27 26.28 -4.60
CA LEU A 107 -4.68 25.99 -4.38
C LEU A 107 -5.52 27.25 -4.63
N LEU A 108 -6.43 27.16 -5.59
CA LEU A 108 -7.40 28.22 -5.90
C LEU A 108 -8.74 27.92 -5.24
N GLU A 109 -9.16 26.66 -5.25
CA GLU A 109 -10.41 26.21 -4.66
C GLU A 109 -10.26 24.79 -4.08
N SER A 110 -10.75 24.56 -2.88
CA SER A 110 -10.80 23.22 -2.27
C SER A 110 -12.21 22.69 -2.25
N GLN A 111 -12.43 21.51 -2.83
CA GLN A 111 -13.61 20.68 -2.63
C GLN A 111 -13.23 19.42 -1.83
N THR A 112 -14.24 18.63 -1.45
CA THR A 112 -14.08 17.46 -0.59
C THR A 112 -13.06 16.45 -1.15
N ASP A 113 -13.19 16.06 -2.42
CA ASP A 113 -12.33 15.05 -3.03
C ASP A 113 -11.30 15.64 -4.02
N TRP A 114 -11.58 16.85 -4.51
CA TRP A 114 -10.84 17.52 -5.57
C TRP A 114 -10.48 18.95 -5.19
N SER A 115 -9.32 19.37 -5.64
CA SER A 115 -8.78 20.70 -5.40
C SER A 115 -8.40 21.30 -6.74
N HIS A 116 -8.94 22.49 -7.03
CA HIS A 116 -8.51 23.28 -8.17
C HIS A 116 -7.20 23.94 -7.82
N VAL A 117 -6.18 23.63 -8.60
CA VAL A 117 -4.82 24.09 -8.38
C VAL A 117 -4.28 24.72 -9.65
N ARG A 118 -3.43 25.72 -9.47
CA ARG A 118 -2.66 26.35 -10.52
C ARG A 118 -1.18 26.09 -10.30
N ASP A 119 -0.52 25.59 -11.33
CA ASP A 119 0.93 25.46 -11.35
C ASP A 119 1.59 26.85 -11.42
N ASN A 120 2.49 27.13 -10.49
CA ASN A 120 3.23 28.39 -10.45
C ASN A 120 4.23 28.57 -11.61
N LEU A 121 4.86 27.49 -12.11
CA LEU A 121 5.85 27.59 -13.20
C LEU A 121 5.18 27.65 -14.57
N THR A 122 4.22 26.75 -14.83
CA THR A 122 3.59 26.65 -16.16
C THR A 122 2.35 27.54 -16.29
N ARG A 123 1.87 28.13 -15.20
CA ARG A 123 0.64 28.93 -15.11
C ARG A 123 -0.63 28.20 -15.58
N ARG A 124 -0.56 26.90 -15.81
CA ARG A 124 -1.71 26.03 -16.10
C ARG A 124 -2.50 25.78 -14.84
N ASP A 125 -3.81 25.67 -14.96
CA ASP A 125 -4.68 25.23 -13.87
C ASP A 125 -5.51 24.02 -14.25
N GLY A 126 -6.02 23.36 -13.21
CA GLY A 126 -6.81 22.15 -13.33
C GLY A 126 -7.07 21.54 -11.97
N TRP A 127 -7.57 20.31 -11.97
CA TRP A 127 -8.06 19.63 -10.80
C TRP A 127 -7.15 18.46 -10.42
N ILE A 128 -6.78 18.41 -9.14
CA ILE A 128 -6.02 17.31 -8.53
C ILE A 128 -6.82 16.80 -7.34
N SER A 129 -6.76 15.49 -7.06
CA SER A 129 -7.42 14.96 -5.87
C SER A 129 -6.80 15.53 -4.58
N SER A 130 -7.65 16.01 -3.66
CA SER A 130 -7.23 16.62 -2.39
C SER A 130 -6.34 15.70 -1.55
N ASN A 131 -6.56 14.38 -1.62
CA ASN A 131 -5.75 13.36 -0.94
C ASN A 131 -4.30 13.26 -1.45
N LEU A 132 -4.01 13.83 -2.62
CA LEU A 132 -2.68 13.82 -3.25
C LEU A 132 -1.94 15.14 -3.07
N LEU A 133 -2.51 16.08 -2.32
CA LEU A 133 -1.92 17.38 -2.00
C LEU A 133 -1.55 17.44 -0.51
N SER A 134 -0.55 18.26 -0.19
CA SER A 134 -0.05 18.50 1.16
C SER A 134 0.28 19.97 1.34
N GLU A 135 0.01 20.56 2.49
CA GLU A 135 0.44 21.94 2.80
C GLU A 135 1.96 22.04 3.06
N SER A 136 2.62 20.91 3.27
CA SER A 136 4.05 20.81 3.53
C SER A 136 4.82 20.16 2.38
N LYS A 137 5.95 20.76 1.97
CA LYS A 137 6.83 20.17 0.95
C LYS A 137 7.35 18.82 1.44
N PRO A 138 7.18 17.72 0.69
CA PRO A 138 7.71 16.40 1.04
C PRO A 138 9.20 16.38 1.39
N GLU A 139 9.98 17.30 0.84
CA GLU A 139 11.43 17.42 1.06
C GLU A 139 11.77 18.20 2.35
N GLU A 140 10.91 19.13 2.76
CA GLU A 140 11.07 19.85 4.03
C GLU A 140 10.48 19.04 5.19
N THR A 141 9.40 18.29 4.97
CA THR A 141 9.02 17.21 5.89
C THR A 141 10.09 16.12 5.92
N ALA A 142 10.76 15.73 4.84
CA ALA A 142 11.87 14.76 4.96
C ALA A 142 13.06 15.23 5.81
N LYS A 143 13.23 16.56 6.00
CA LYS A 143 14.34 17.12 6.81
C LYS A 143 13.89 17.61 8.20
N ARG A 144 12.66 18.10 8.37
CA ARG A 144 12.05 18.39 9.69
C ARG A 144 11.46 17.15 10.35
N GLU A 145 11.06 16.16 9.55
CA GLU A 145 10.71 14.81 9.98
C GLU A 145 11.93 13.89 9.86
N THR A 146 12.91 14.10 10.73
CA THR A 146 13.61 12.94 11.29
C THR A 146 13.06 12.61 12.68
N PRO A 147 11.85 12.02 12.81
CA PRO A 147 11.68 10.88 13.68
C PRO A 147 12.14 9.62 12.93
N PRO A 148 12.81 8.64 13.58
CA PRO A 148 13.18 7.37 12.96
C PRO A 148 11.96 6.64 12.36
N PRO A 149 12.16 5.76 11.35
CA PRO A 149 11.13 5.33 10.41
C PRO A 149 9.96 4.62 11.10
N GLN A 150 8.74 5.12 10.90
CA GLN A 150 7.50 4.43 11.31
C GLN A 150 6.83 3.77 10.11
N LYS A 151 7.27 2.54 9.81
CA LYS A 151 6.40 1.38 9.53
C LYS A 151 6.94 0.16 10.28
N ALA A 152 6.89 0.26 11.59
CA ALA A 152 6.89 -0.83 12.56
C ALA A 152 6.04 -0.30 13.73
N PRO A 153 5.28 -1.15 14.45
CA PRO A 153 4.46 -0.72 15.58
C PRO A 153 5.31 0.13 16.54
N PRO A 154 4.75 1.18 17.17
CA PRO A 154 5.53 2.14 17.94
C PRO A 154 6.31 1.38 19.01
N LYS A 155 7.64 1.31 18.83
CA LYS A 155 8.54 0.80 19.87
C LYS A 155 8.35 1.70 21.10
N PRO A 156 7.98 1.15 22.27
CA PRO A 156 7.84 1.96 23.47
C PRO A 156 9.20 2.56 23.83
N LYS A 157 9.25 3.88 24.02
CA LYS A 157 10.40 4.59 24.59
C LYS A 157 10.71 3.93 25.94
N ILE A 158 11.83 3.19 26.03
CA ILE A 158 12.33 2.63 27.28
C ILE A 158 13.07 3.76 27.99
N ALA A 159 12.44 4.37 28.99
CA ALA A 159 13.16 4.75 30.20
C ALA A 159 13.24 3.47 31.07
N MET A 160 14.41 3.14 31.60
CA MET A 160 14.70 1.88 32.30
C MET A 160 14.12 1.85 33.74
N PRO A 161 13.83 0.68 34.36
CA PRO A 161 13.16 -0.52 33.88
C PRO A 161 11.84 -0.74 34.65
N ASP A 162 10.72 -0.12 34.25
CA ASP A 162 9.41 -0.68 34.58
C ASP A 162 9.19 -1.85 33.61
N ILE A 163 9.01 -3.06 34.15
CA ILE A 163 8.85 -4.26 33.34
C ILE A 163 7.64 -4.04 32.42
N ARG A 164 7.85 -4.12 31.10
CA ARG A 164 6.78 -3.93 30.11
C ARG A 164 5.68 -4.96 30.33
N ASP A 165 4.42 -4.57 30.12
CA ASP A 165 3.25 -5.45 30.25
C ASP A 165 3.42 -6.77 29.48
N THR A 166 4.02 -6.74 28.29
CA THR A 166 4.27 -7.95 27.48
C THR A 166 5.17 -8.95 28.20
N THR A 167 6.19 -8.45 28.89
CA THR A 167 7.13 -9.29 29.66
C THR A 167 6.44 -9.83 30.90
N ILE A 168 5.63 -9.00 31.58
CA ILE A 168 4.82 -9.43 32.72
C ILE A 168 3.84 -10.53 32.31
N ILE A 169 3.11 -10.35 31.20
CA ILE A 169 2.17 -11.34 30.65
C ILE A 169 2.88 -12.66 30.35
N GLN A 170 4.05 -12.60 29.71
CA GLN A 170 4.84 -13.80 29.42
C GLN A 170 5.31 -14.50 30.69
N SER A 171 5.76 -13.76 31.71
CA SER A 171 6.15 -14.32 33.01
C SER A 171 4.98 -14.98 33.73
N ILE A 172 3.80 -14.35 33.74
CA ILE A 172 2.58 -14.91 34.34
C ILE A 172 2.18 -16.22 33.65
N ILE A 173 2.15 -16.24 32.32
CA ILE A 173 1.84 -17.44 31.54
C ILE A 173 2.87 -18.54 31.81
N ALA A 174 4.17 -18.22 31.76
CA ALA A 174 5.23 -19.18 32.00
C ALA A 174 5.17 -19.79 33.40
N GLN A 175 4.93 -18.97 34.42
CA GLN A 175 4.78 -19.43 35.80
C GLN A 175 3.52 -20.32 35.96
N SER A 176 2.42 -19.95 35.31
CA SER A 176 1.21 -20.77 35.33
C SER A 176 1.41 -22.13 34.68
N ILE A 177 2.17 -22.19 33.58
CA ILE A 177 2.50 -23.44 32.88
C ILE A 177 3.49 -24.28 33.70
N SER A 178 4.49 -23.67 34.34
CA SER A 178 5.52 -24.41 35.08
C SER A 178 5.00 -25.14 36.32
N VAL A 179 3.92 -24.62 36.92
CA VAL A 179 3.25 -25.28 38.07
C VAL A 179 2.53 -26.56 37.63
N TYR A 180 2.13 -26.66 36.36
CA TYR A 180 1.39 -27.82 35.87
C TYR A 180 2.34 -29.03 35.68
N PRO A 181 2.06 -30.19 36.31
CA PRO A 181 3.00 -31.32 36.34
C PRO A 181 3.08 -32.14 35.04
N GLY A 182 2.17 -31.90 34.08
CA GLY A 182 2.06 -32.65 32.85
C GLY A 182 2.57 -31.91 31.62
N THR A 183 2.73 -32.62 30.50
CA THR A 183 3.16 -32.01 29.24
C THR A 183 2.04 -31.17 28.58
N CYS A 184 0.78 -31.54 28.79
CA CYS A 184 -0.38 -30.91 28.16
C CYS A 184 -1.08 -29.85 29.03
N ALA A 185 -0.34 -28.83 29.48
CA ALA A 185 -0.92 -27.66 30.16
C ALA A 185 -1.83 -26.88 29.21
N CYS A 186 -1.29 -26.48 28.06
CA CYS A 186 -1.93 -25.60 27.09
C CYS A 186 -2.28 -26.28 25.77
N PRO A 187 -3.25 -25.75 24.99
CA PRO A 187 -3.71 -26.37 23.75
C PRO A 187 -2.60 -26.48 22.68
N TYR A 188 -1.66 -25.54 22.69
CA TYR A 188 -0.54 -25.49 21.75
C TYR A 188 0.66 -26.36 22.15
N ASN A 189 0.69 -26.88 23.39
CA ASN A 189 1.73 -27.81 23.81
C ASN A 189 1.65 -29.12 23.02
N THR A 190 2.73 -29.88 23.08
CA THR A 190 2.88 -31.15 22.38
C THR A 190 3.13 -32.27 23.40
N ASP A 191 2.49 -33.42 23.23
CA ASP A 191 2.74 -34.59 24.09
C ASP A 191 4.08 -35.28 23.75
N ARG A 192 4.48 -36.27 24.56
CA ARG A 192 5.73 -37.02 24.35
C ARG A 192 5.81 -37.74 23.01
N ALA A 193 4.66 -37.96 22.35
CA ALA A 193 4.58 -38.58 21.04
C ALA A 193 4.57 -37.55 19.89
N GLY A 194 4.79 -36.26 20.18
CA GLY A 194 4.85 -35.22 19.16
C GLY A 194 3.48 -34.68 18.71
N ARG A 195 2.37 -35.08 19.35
CA ARG A 195 1.02 -34.62 18.96
C ARG A 195 0.61 -33.40 19.76
N LYS A 196 -0.04 -32.43 19.11
CA LYS A 196 -0.63 -31.27 19.82
C LYS A 196 -1.64 -31.74 20.88
N CYS A 197 -1.65 -31.06 22.02
CA CYS A 197 -2.57 -31.34 23.10
C CYS A 197 -3.99 -30.92 22.72
N GLY A 198 -4.18 -29.73 22.14
CA GLY A 198 -5.49 -29.26 21.68
C GLY A 198 -6.55 -29.37 22.77
N ARG A 199 -7.69 -30.01 22.46
CA ARG A 199 -8.79 -30.25 23.42
C ARG A 199 -8.39 -31.15 24.60
N ARG A 200 -7.21 -31.80 24.54
CA ARG A 200 -6.66 -32.62 25.62
C ARG A 200 -5.90 -31.82 26.68
N SER A 201 -5.72 -30.51 26.50
CA SER A 201 -5.00 -29.69 27.47
C SER A 201 -5.79 -29.51 28.77
N ALA A 202 -5.10 -29.26 29.88
CA ALA A 202 -5.73 -28.89 31.14
C ALA A 202 -6.63 -27.65 30.98
N TYR A 203 -6.16 -26.65 30.22
CA TYR A 203 -6.93 -25.46 29.85
C TYR A 203 -8.34 -25.76 29.28
N ASN A 204 -8.49 -26.84 28.48
CA ASN A 204 -9.75 -27.17 27.81
C ASN A 204 -10.59 -28.23 28.51
N ARG A 205 -9.96 -29.16 29.24
CA ARG A 205 -10.64 -30.36 29.76
C ARG A 205 -11.53 -30.12 30.97
N GLY A 206 -11.27 -29.05 31.76
CA GLY A 206 -12.00 -28.74 32.99
C GLY A 206 -11.89 -29.85 34.03
N GLY A 207 -10.94 -29.72 34.97
CA GLY A 207 -10.66 -30.80 35.93
C GLY A 207 -9.77 -30.38 37.11
N GLY A 208 -9.93 -29.15 37.59
CA GLY A 208 -9.22 -28.60 38.75
C GLY A 208 -7.94 -27.81 38.41
N TYR A 209 -7.22 -28.15 37.35
CA TYR A 209 -6.12 -27.33 36.82
C TYR A 209 -6.60 -26.46 35.64
N ALA A 210 -6.49 -25.14 35.79
CA ALA A 210 -6.80 -24.14 34.76
C ALA A 210 -5.60 -23.22 34.52
N PRO A 211 -4.55 -23.69 33.83
CA PRO A 211 -3.38 -22.87 33.55
C PRO A 211 -3.73 -21.71 32.61
N ILE A 212 -3.11 -20.54 32.82
CA ILE A 212 -3.19 -19.40 31.91
C ILE A 212 -2.34 -19.72 30.68
N CYS A 213 -2.95 -19.71 29.50
CA CYS A 213 -2.29 -20.16 28.27
C CYS A 213 -2.08 -19.03 27.26
N PHE A 214 -2.93 -18.01 27.26
CA PHE A 214 -2.91 -16.95 26.27
C PHE A 214 -2.77 -15.55 26.91
N PRO A 215 -2.20 -14.57 26.18
CA PRO A 215 -2.10 -13.19 26.68
C PRO A 215 -3.43 -12.57 27.11
N GLN A 216 -4.50 -12.91 26.40
CA GLN A 216 -5.86 -12.43 26.69
C GLN A 216 -6.44 -13.00 28.00
N ASP A 217 -5.90 -14.12 28.48
CA ASP A 217 -6.31 -14.71 29.76
C ASP A 217 -5.67 -13.96 30.93
N VAL A 218 -4.71 -13.05 30.67
CA VAL A 218 -4.05 -12.25 31.68
C VAL A 218 -4.82 -10.95 31.92
N SER A 219 -5.52 -10.87 33.04
CA SER A 219 -6.19 -9.65 33.50
C SER A 219 -5.19 -8.56 33.94
N LYS A 220 -5.65 -7.30 33.88
CA LYS A 220 -4.88 -6.15 34.37
C LYS A 220 -4.53 -6.28 35.86
N GLU A 221 -5.38 -6.93 36.64
CA GLU A 221 -5.16 -7.19 38.06
C GLU A 221 -3.99 -8.16 38.29
N MET A 222 -3.83 -9.18 37.43
CA MET A 222 -2.66 -10.05 37.51
C MET A 222 -1.38 -9.32 37.16
N ILE A 223 -1.43 -8.39 36.20
CA ILE A 223 -0.30 -7.54 35.85
C ILE A 223 0.05 -6.60 37.01
N SER A 224 -0.94 -5.94 37.63
CA SER A 224 -0.69 -5.04 38.76
C SER A 224 -0.19 -5.80 39.99
N ALA A 225 -0.74 -6.98 40.28
CA ALA A 225 -0.26 -7.85 41.35
C ALA A 225 1.18 -8.34 41.11
N PHE A 226 1.56 -8.61 39.85
CA PHE A 226 2.94 -8.96 39.51
C PHE A 226 3.88 -7.79 39.77
N ARG A 227 3.52 -6.57 39.35
CA ARG A 227 4.29 -5.36 39.63
C ARG A 227 4.47 -5.10 41.11
N ALA A 228 3.42 -5.30 41.92
CA ALA A 228 3.46 -5.06 43.36
C ALA A 228 4.36 -6.05 44.14
N ARG A 229 4.78 -7.15 43.51
CA ARG A 229 5.67 -8.17 44.11
C ARG A 229 7.15 -7.97 43.73
N GLN A 230 7.44 -7.05 42.82
CA GLN A 230 8.79 -6.71 42.35
C GLN A 230 9.24 -5.39 42.96
#